data_AF-A0A943XF17-F1
#
_entry.id   AF-A0A943XF17-F1
#
_cell.length_a   1.000
_cell.length_b   1.000
_cell.length_c   1.000
_cell.angle_alpha   90.00
_cell.angle_beta   90.00
_cell.angle_gamma   90.00
#
_symmetry.space_group_name_H-M   'P 1'
#
loop_
_entity.id
_entity.type
_entity.pdbx_description
1 polymer ?
#
loop_
_entity_poly.entity_id
_entity_poly.type
_entity_poly.pdbx_seq_one_letter_code
_entity_poly.pdbx_strand_id
1 'polypeptide(L)'
;TDAYNFGENEAIINIGLCYLQGNGVKEDKKEAVKCFKTAAEKYGSGVAYHNLGICYENGFGVRKDYKKAIEMYGKAVENGEKAGLEGIKNVYLKMGKDKN
;
A
#
# COMPACT_ATOMS: atom_id res chain seq x y z
N THR A 1 -14.24 21.15 -2.97
CA THR A 1 -12.79 20.84 -3.04
C THR A 1 -12.51 19.34 -3.00
N ASP A 2 -13.41 18.51 -2.48
CA ASP A 2 -13.14 17.06 -2.29
C ASP A 2 -13.15 16.21 -3.57
N ALA A 3 -13.94 16.56 -4.58
CA ALA A 3 -14.01 15.80 -5.84
C ALA A 3 -12.72 15.87 -6.67
N TYR A 4 -11.99 16.99 -6.60
CA TYR A 4 -10.72 17.17 -7.32
C TYR A 4 -9.61 16.29 -6.73
N ASN A 5 -9.56 16.19 -5.40
CA ASN A 5 -8.61 15.33 -4.68
C ASN A 5 -8.89 13.83 -4.88
N PHE A 6 -10.14 13.47 -5.15
CA PHE A 6 -10.53 12.08 -5.39
C PHE A 6 -9.94 11.55 -6.71
N GLY A 7 -10.07 12.31 -7.80
CA GLY A 7 -9.50 11.94 -9.10
C GLY A 7 -7.96 11.93 -9.12
N GLU A 8 -7.32 12.85 -8.39
CA GLU A 8 -5.85 12.86 -8.27
C GLU A 8 -5.31 11.63 -7.51
N ASN A 9 -5.99 11.19 -6.45
CA ASN A 9 -5.53 10.05 -5.67
C ASN A 9 -5.59 8.74 -6.47
N GLU A 10 -6.66 8.52 -7.25
CA GLU A 10 -6.84 7.29 -8.04
C GLU A 10 -5.79 7.20 -9.15
N ALA A 11 -5.52 8.32 -9.83
CA ALA A 11 -4.48 8.41 -10.84
C ALA A 11 -3.10 8.06 -10.26
N ILE A 12 -2.75 8.62 -9.09
CA ILE A 12 -1.46 8.33 -8.43
C ILE A 12 -1.38 6.85 -8.02
N ILE A 13 -2.46 6.26 -7.51
CA ILE A 13 -2.49 4.83 -7.15
C ILE A 13 -2.26 3.97 -8.40
N ASN A 14 -2.93 4.28 -9.50
CA ASN A 14 -2.79 3.54 -10.75
C ASN A 14 -1.37 3.65 -11.32
N ILE A 15 -0.75 4.83 -11.28
CA ILE A 15 0.67 4.99 -11.63
C ILE A 15 1.56 4.12 -10.74
N GLY A 16 1.28 4.09 -9.43
CA GLY A 16 1.99 3.23 -8.50
C GLY A 16 1.87 1.75 -8.86
N LEU A 17 0.68 1.28 -9.24
CA LEU A 17 0.45 -0.08 -9.70
C LEU A 17 1.20 -0.39 -11.01
N CYS A 18 1.21 0.55 -11.96
CA CYS A 18 1.98 0.41 -13.20
C CYS A 18 3.47 0.24 -12.91
N TYR A 19 4.05 1.05 -12.01
CA TYR A 19 5.44 0.88 -11.59
C TYR A 19 5.69 -0.42 -10.83
N LEU A 20 4.73 -0.88 -10.02
CA LEU A 20 4.86 -2.11 -9.25
C LEU A 20 4.89 -3.36 -10.15
N GLN A 21 4.11 -3.35 -11.24
CA GLN A 21 3.91 -4.49 -12.16
C GLN A 21 4.70 -4.38 -13.47
N GLY A 22 5.25 -3.19 -13.80
CA GLY A 22 5.89 -2.93 -15.09
C GLY A 22 4.90 -2.78 -16.25
N ASN A 23 3.66 -2.35 -15.98
CA ASN A 23 2.62 -2.22 -17.02
C ASN A 23 2.77 -0.89 -17.76
N GLY A 24 3.27 -0.93 -18.99
CA GLY A 24 3.46 0.26 -19.83
C GLY A 24 4.61 1.18 -19.39
N VAL A 25 5.25 0.88 -18.26
CA VAL A 25 6.47 1.52 -17.75
C VAL A 25 7.45 0.44 -17.28
N LYS A 26 8.74 0.77 -17.21
CA LYS A 26 9.71 -0.13 -16.58
C LYS A 26 9.31 -0.35 -15.11
N GLU A 27 9.34 -1.60 -14.66
CA GLU A 27 9.10 -1.92 -13.25
C GLU A 27 10.06 -1.13 -12.35
N ASP A 28 9.49 -0.38 -11.41
CA ASP A 28 10.22 0.34 -10.37
C ASP A 28 9.40 0.35 -9.07
N LYS A 29 9.65 -0.65 -8.24
CA LYS A 29 8.96 -0.81 -6.97
C LYS A 29 9.22 0.36 -5.99
N LYS A 30 10.32 1.11 -6.14
CA LYS A 30 10.58 2.29 -5.29
C LYS A 30 9.69 3.46 -5.69
N GLU A 31 9.50 3.68 -6.99
CA GLU A 31 8.54 4.69 -7.47
C GLU A 31 7.10 4.29 -7.12
N ALA A 32 6.75 3.01 -7.20
CA ALA A 32 5.44 2.52 -6.73
C ALA A 32 5.17 2.91 -5.27
N VAL A 33 6.14 2.69 -4.38
CA VAL A 33 6.02 3.08 -2.97
C VAL A 33 5.85 4.58 -2.79
N LYS A 34 6.56 5.40 -3.56
CA LYS A 34 6.40 6.87 -3.50
C LYS A 34 4.99 7.27 -3.88
N CYS A 35 4.45 6.72 -4.96
CA CYS A 35 3.06 6.95 -5.38
C CYS A 35 2.07 6.59 -4.27
N PHE A 36 2.18 5.38 -3.70
CA PHE A 36 1.28 4.95 -2.63
C PHE A 36 1.42 5.81 -1.37
N LYS A 37 2.63 6.21 -0.97
CA LYS A 37 2.83 7.14 0.14
C LYS A 37 2.18 8.49 -0.11
N THR A 38 2.37 9.06 -1.30
CA THR A 38 1.73 10.33 -1.65
C THR A 38 0.21 10.21 -1.59
N ALA A 39 -0.38 9.17 -2.19
CA ALA A 39 -1.82 8.95 -2.16
C ALA A 39 -2.37 8.71 -0.73
N ALA A 40 -1.63 7.98 0.10
CA ALA A 40 -2.03 7.64 1.47
C ALA A 40 -1.88 8.83 2.44
N GLU A 41 -0.73 9.48 2.46
CA GLU A 41 -0.40 10.51 3.46
C GLU A 41 -0.97 11.88 3.09
N LYS A 42 -0.98 12.24 1.79
CA LYS A 42 -1.47 13.55 1.35
C LYS A 42 -2.98 13.58 1.16
N TYR A 43 -3.57 12.48 0.69
CA TYR A 43 -4.99 12.43 0.31
C TYR A 43 -5.82 11.48 1.20
N GLY A 44 -5.21 10.79 2.16
CA GLY A 44 -5.93 9.91 3.08
C GLY A 44 -6.53 8.67 2.42
N SER A 45 -6.01 8.21 1.27
CA SER A 45 -6.62 7.09 0.55
C SER A 45 -6.40 5.76 1.28
N GLY A 46 -7.49 5.12 1.71
CA GLY A 46 -7.46 3.78 2.31
C GLY A 46 -6.86 2.72 1.38
N VAL A 47 -7.16 2.79 0.08
CA VAL A 47 -6.59 1.90 -0.94
C VAL A 47 -5.07 2.07 -1.04
N ALA A 48 -4.59 3.32 -0.97
CA ALA A 48 -3.16 3.58 -0.99
C ALA A 48 -2.46 3.07 0.28
N TYR A 49 -3.06 3.24 1.45
CA TYR A 49 -2.58 2.64 2.69
C TYR A 49 -2.52 1.11 2.60
N HIS A 50 -3.52 0.47 2.00
CA HIS A 50 -3.52 -0.98 1.76
C HIS A 50 -2.35 -1.42 0.88
N ASN A 51 -2.15 -0.76 -0.27
CA ASN A 51 -1.04 -1.07 -1.17
C ASN A 51 0.33 -0.83 -0.53
N LEU A 52 0.46 0.22 0.29
CA LEU A 52 1.68 0.47 1.06
C LEU A 52 1.92 -0.62 2.12
N GLY A 53 0.86 -1.16 2.72
CA GLY A 53 0.90 -2.34 3.58
C GLY A 53 1.48 -3.56 2.87
N ILE A 54 1.00 -3.85 1.65
CA ILE A 54 1.53 -4.94 0.79
C ILE A 54 3.03 -4.74 0.51
N CYS A 55 3.45 -3.51 0.23
CA CYS A 55 4.85 -3.20 -0.03
C CYS A 55 5.74 -3.51 1.18
N TYR A 56 5.34 -3.12 2.40
CA TYR A 56 6.10 -3.46 3.61
C TYR A 56 6.03 -4.95 3.95
N GLU A 57 4.90 -5.62 3.68
CA GLU A 57 4.72 -7.05 3.95
C GLU A 57 5.67 -7.92 3.10
N ASN A 58 5.86 -7.56 1.84
CA ASN A 58 6.64 -8.35 0.89
C ASN A 58 8.02 -7.75 0.57
N GLY A 59 8.33 -6.55 1.06
CA GLY A 59 9.58 -5.86 0.78
C GLY A 59 9.66 -5.30 -0.65
N PHE A 60 8.54 -4.88 -1.23
CA PHE A 60 8.52 -4.29 -2.56
C PHE A 60 8.93 -2.83 -2.52
N GLY A 61 10.12 -2.52 -3.01
CA GLY A 61 10.65 -1.14 -3.05
C GLY A 61 11.02 -0.56 -1.68
N VAL A 62 10.72 -1.29 -0.59
CA VAL A 62 11.08 -0.98 0.80
C VAL A 62 11.63 -2.21 1.48
N ARG A 63 12.32 -2.01 2.60
CA ARG A 63 12.68 -3.12 3.48
C ARG A 63 11.41 -3.79 4.00
N LYS A 64 11.35 -5.12 3.90
CA LYS A 64 10.28 -5.93 4.49
C LYS A 64 10.18 -5.65 6.00
N ASP A 65 8.99 -5.30 6.46
CA ASP A 65 8.70 -4.92 7.84
C ASP A 65 7.23 -5.21 8.16
N TYR A 66 6.98 -6.32 8.84
CA TYR A 66 5.62 -6.74 9.20
C TYR A 66 4.92 -5.78 10.16
N LYS A 67 5.66 -5.09 11.04
CA LYS A 67 5.05 -4.12 11.97
C LYS A 67 4.52 -2.92 11.20
N LYS A 68 5.33 -2.40 10.26
CA LYS A 68 4.88 -1.32 9.37
C LYS A 68 3.75 -1.75 8.46
N ALA A 69 3.76 -2.99 7.95
CA ALA A 69 2.65 -3.51 7.16
C ALA A 69 1.32 -3.47 7.94
N ILE A 70 1.32 -3.95 9.19
CA ILE A 70 0.16 -3.91 10.08
C ILE A 70 -0.30 -2.46 10.34
N GLU A 71 0.63 -1.53 10.59
CA GLU A 71 0.31 -0.12 10.79
C GLU A 71 -0.39 0.48 9.55
N MET A 72 0.14 0.24 8.35
CA MET A 72 -0.46 0.77 7.12
C MET A 72 -1.83 0.13 6.85
N TYR A 73 -1.99 -1.17 7.08
CA TYR A 73 -3.29 -1.81 6.96
C TYR A 73 -4.31 -1.30 7.99
N GLY A 74 -3.87 -0.96 9.22
CA GLY A 74 -4.73 -0.30 10.21
C GLY A 74 -5.24 1.04 9.71
N LYS A 75 -4.35 1.88 9.18
CA LYS A 75 -4.72 3.17 8.55
C LYS A 75 -5.63 2.97 7.34
N ALA A 76 -5.47 1.88 6.59
CA ALA A 76 -6.38 1.55 5.50
C ALA A 76 -7.82 1.38 6.02
N VAL A 77 -8.01 0.60 7.10
CA VAL A 77 -9.31 0.37 7.73
C VAL A 77 -9.91 1.66 8.30
N GLU A 78 -9.09 2.48 8.97
CA GLU A 78 -9.51 3.80 9.48
C GLU A 78 -10.02 4.73 8.37
N ASN A 79 -9.47 4.59 7.16
CA ASN A 79 -9.87 5.35 5.97
C ASN A 79 -10.83 4.56 5.05
N GLY A 80 -11.57 3.60 5.60
CA GLY A 80 -12.68 2.91 4.93
C GLY A 80 -12.31 1.69 4.07
N GLU A 81 -11.03 1.34 3.96
CA GLU A 81 -10.56 0.18 3.22
C GLU A 81 -10.53 -1.08 4.10
N LYS A 82 -11.61 -1.86 4.03
CA LYS A 82 -11.82 -3.06 4.87
C LYS A 82 -10.83 -4.19 4.56
N ALA A 83 -10.25 -4.25 3.36
CA ALA A 83 -9.26 -5.26 2.99
C ALA A 83 -7.99 -5.17 3.87
N GLY A 84 -7.77 -4.04 4.56
CA GLY A 84 -6.72 -3.91 5.57
C GLY A 84 -6.83 -4.96 6.69
N LEU A 85 -8.04 -5.35 7.12
CA LEU A 85 -8.21 -6.38 8.15
C LEU A 85 -7.67 -7.75 7.71
N GLU A 86 -7.94 -8.14 6.46
CA GLU A 86 -7.39 -9.37 5.89
C GLU A 86 -5.87 -9.26 5.70
N GLY A 87 -5.36 -8.10 5.31
CA GLY A 87 -3.92 -7.82 5.27
C GLY A 87 -3.24 -8.05 6.63
N ILE A 88 -3.81 -7.53 7.72
CA ILE A 88 -3.30 -7.73 9.09
C ILE A 88 -3.28 -9.21 9.45
N LYS A 89 -4.38 -9.93 9.20
CA LYS A 89 -4.47 -11.38 9.45
C LYS A 89 -3.42 -12.15 8.66
N ASN A 90 -3.22 -11.82 7.39
CA ASN A 90 -2.22 -12.46 6.52
C ASN A 90 -0.80 -12.24 7.03
N VAL A 91 -0.47 -11.03 7.49
CA VAL A 91 0.83 -10.72 8.09
C VAL A 91 1.08 -11.61 9.31
N TYR A 92 0.12 -11.74 10.23
CA TYR A 92 0.28 -12.61 11.40
C TYR A 92 0.50 -14.08 11.04
N LEU A 93 -0.22 -14.59 10.02
CA LEU A 93 -0.02 -15.95 9.52
C LEU A 93 1.39 -16.15 8.93
N LYS A 94 1.90 -15.18 8.16
CA LYS A 94 3.26 -15.23 7.59
C LYS A 94 4.33 -15.15 8.68
N MET A 95 4.16 -14.30 9.69
CA MET A 95 5.07 -14.22 10.83
C MET A 95 5.18 -15.54 11.61
N GLY A 96 4.10 -16.33 11.67
CA GLY A 96 4.12 -17.66 12.27
C GLY A 96 4.86 -18.69 11.41
N LYS A 97 4.75 -18.59 10.07
CA LYS A 97 5.44 -19.49 9.13
C LYS A 97 6.94 -19.21 9.05
N ASP A 98 7.36 -17.95 9.09
CA ASP A 98 8.77 -17.55 8.97
C ASP A 98 9.63 -17.94 10.21
N LYS A 99 9.00 -18.47 11.28
CA LYS A 99 9.67 -18.93 12.51
C LYS A 99 9.93 -20.43 12.56
N ASN A 100 9.37 -21.19 11.60
CA ASN A 100 9.57 -22.63 11.45
C ASN A 100 10.55 -22.91 10.31
#